data_AF-W4NA86-F1
#
_entry.id   AF-W4NA86-F1
#
_cell.length_a   1.000
_cell.length_b   1.000
_cell.length_c   1.000
_cell.angle_alpha   90.00
_cell.angle_beta   90.00
_cell.angle_gamma   90.00
#
_symmetry.space_group_name_H-M   'P 1'
#
loop_
_entity.id
_entity.type
_entity.pdbx_description
1 polymer ?
#
loop_
_entity_poly.entity_id
_entity_poly.type
_entity_poly.pdbx_seq_one_letter_code
_entity_poly.pdbx_strand_id
1 'polypeptide(L)'
;MDPQELIRRTAIHQDTINGLNDPTPWPVKWWAQAGDTVWTAGTATSAGADSAGMYYEPGDIIVHRNVIDGDHTRVTGVFNIYPEPGMDPMKGMLQGIRRWDGTEPERWGEVVRPGDATLDVPGTGRTLPMGWGASLAMAASSAGGLDPALLQASLMQAALECEPRPLVFLQEDNGYDLMVFSWHRNEQGLYDARSFKHLQYDDLGMQVTTISHSETPDTFPARAMSDGELLTQSRMAFDDYQRLREHDAGPDGHGITGHVARSGILKPGLEQHPLLHLADGRQAPEWDGFIDATAIGILEGKPFTRPPIRRQSPAGQEHPADAAPATRRNPLTRDRWPNVWVANRAAHPYVLHARDGRDWPKMIVSLPKGTTIDGRDLSGWATDLFMSARNRSQKDGGRAVNLRFRPGIPVELFVGRGEERRTMETDPETLAQAIIDARSRTRDAEETLDTRSVELVSKTVEESWPQVERMRERFAEYLRAGTYRPRTALKWARRLVDRTASKPDDGQWTSRQRRQAARLLLDEITKEENERENPGREHAVNGLAAVRHESTTARPAGEQGEERTGRPERAGPPSPEPTKAAGGTTEPETDGAPEMRRIDPKTTLARFRTRLVGHLAELNDTSHDPATAPERGRRAL
;
A
#
# COMPACT_ATOMS: atom_id res chain seq x y z
N MET A 1 17.03 -7.71 36.45
CA MET A 1 16.45 -7.88 35.11
C MET A 1 15.34 -6.85 34.95
N ASP A 2 15.21 -6.24 33.78
CA ASP A 2 14.08 -5.36 33.45
C ASP A 2 12.77 -6.17 33.51
N PRO A 3 11.68 -5.66 34.12
CA PRO A 3 10.36 -6.28 34.02
C PRO A 3 9.95 -6.66 32.59
N GLN A 4 10.30 -5.85 31.58
CA GLN A 4 10.02 -6.12 30.17
C GLN A 4 10.77 -7.35 29.65
N GLU A 5 12.06 -7.44 29.96
CA GLU A 5 12.91 -8.58 29.59
C GLU A 5 12.45 -9.88 30.27
N LEU A 6 12.01 -9.80 31.53
CA LEU A 6 11.47 -10.95 32.26
C LEU A 6 10.17 -11.48 31.63
N ILE A 7 9.34 -10.60 31.06
CA ILE A 7 8.12 -10.97 30.32
C ILE A 7 8.50 -11.70 29.02
N ARG A 8 9.39 -11.10 28.20
CA ARG A 8 9.90 -11.69 26.95
C ARG A 8 10.46 -13.09 27.20
N ARG A 9 11.38 -13.21 28.15
CA ARG A 9 12.00 -14.50 28.54
C ARG A 9 10.98 -15.55 28.95
N THR A 10 10.01 -15.18 29.79
CA THR A 10 8.97 -16.13 30.24
C THR A 10 8.08 -16.56 29.06
N ALA A 11 7.78 -15.66 28.14
CA ALA A 11 6.99 -15.96 26.94
C ALA A 11 7.74 -16.86 25.94
N ILE A 12 9.05 -16.68 25.76
CA ILE A 12 9.90 -17.55 24.93
C ILE A 12 9.98 -18.96 25.55
N HIS A 13 10.18 -19.08 26.87
CA HIS A 13 10.13 -20.37 27.55
C HIS A 13 8.77 -21.07 27.37
N GLN A 14 7.67 -20.31 27.42
CA GLN A 14 6.32 -20.85 27.20
C GLN A 14 6.14 -21.41 25.77
N ASP A 15 6.67 -20.76 24.73
CA ASP A 15 6.65 -21.29 23.36
C ASP A 15 7.38 -22.64 23.25
N THR A 16 8.55 -22.75 23.89
CA THR A 16 9.34 -23.98 23.89
C THR A 16 8.65 -25.12 24.65
N ILE A 17 8.03 -24.83 25.79
CA ILE A 17 7.23 -25.80 26.56
C ILE A 17 5.98 -26.25 25.77
N ASN A 18 5.44 -25.37 24.93
CA ASN A 18 4.35 -25.69 24.01
C ASN A 18 4.80 -26.43 22.73
N GLY A 19 6.09 -26.75 22.60
CA GLY A 19 6.64 -27.52 21.49
C GLY A 19 6.86 -26.73 20.20
N LEU A 20 6.86 -25.39 20.25
CA LEU A 20 7.10 -24.56 19.05
C LEU A 20 8.58 -24.50 18.66
N ASN A 21 9.47 -24.51 19.66
CA ASN A 21 10.93 -24.44 19.49
C ASN A 21 11.65 -25.76 19.83
N ASP A 22 10.88 -26.79 20.20
CA ASP A 22 11.42 -28.10 20.57
C ASP A 22 11.35 -29.05 19.36
N PRO A 23 12.43 -29.77 19.01
CA PRO A 23 12.47 -30.59 17.80
C PRO A 23 11.80 -31.97 17.97
N THR A 24 11.22 -32.29 19.14
CA THR A 24 10.65 -33.63 19.37
C THR A 24 9.35 -33.88 18.59
N PRO A 25 9.17 -35.09 18.02
CA PRO A 25 7.94 -35.45 17.30
C PRO A 25 6.79 -35.88 18.24
N TRP A 26 7.01 -35.91 19.55
CA TRP A 26 6.01 -36.19 20.58
C TRP A 26 5.85 -34.97 21.50
N PRO A 27 4.73 -34.82 22.21
CA PRO A 27 4.50 -33.63 23.00
C PRO A 27 5.37 -33.56 24.27
N VAL A 28 5.80 -32.35 24.63
CA VAL A 28 6.39 -32.03 25.94
C VAL A 28 5.40 -32.37 27.05
N LYS A 29 5.89 -33.04 28.09
CA LYS A 29 5.13 -33.44 29.29
C LYS A 29 5.67 -32.80 30.57
N TRP A 30 6.98 -32.56 30.62
CA TRP A 30 7.66 -32.00 31.79
C TRP A 30 8.59 -30.87 31.36
N TRP A 31 8.74 -29.88 32.22
CA TRP A 31 9.65 -28.77 31.97
C TRP A 31 10.31 -28.28 33.26
N ALA A 32 11.49 -27.66 33.11
CA ALA A 32 12.22 -26.98 34.17
C ALA A 32 12.92 -25.75 33.58
N GLN A 33 13.24 -24.72 34.38
CA GLN A 33 13.95 -23.53 33.89
C GLN A 33 14.93 -22.97 34.92
N ALA A 34 15.99 -22.32 34.44
CA ALA A 34 16.92 -21.51 35.22
C ALA A 34 17.55 -20.45 34.30
N GLY A 35 17.56 -19.19 34.71
CA GLY A 35 18.02 -18.09 33.86
C GLY A 35 17.31 -18.09 32.50
N ASP A 36 18.12 -18.11 31.44
CA ASP A 36 17.70 -18.08 30.03
C ASP A 36 17.73 -19.49 29.39
N THR A 37 17.70 -20.52 30.26
CA THR A 37 17.65 -21.94 29.89
C THR A 37 16.33 -22.55 30.34
N VAL A 38 15.70 -23.31 29.44
CA VAL A 38 14.55 -24.16 29.71
C VAL A 38 14.89 -25.59 29.30
N TRP A 39 14.61 -26.55 30.18
CA TRP A 39 14.63 -27.96 29.85
C TRP A 39 13.21 -28.41 29.58
N THR A 40 13.03 -29.18 28.51
CA THR A 40 11.77 -29.78 28.09
C THR A 40 11.97 -31.28 28.03
N ALA A 41 10.95 -32.06 28.41
CA ALA A 41 11.02 -33.51 28.35
C ALA A 41 9.70 -34.16 27.94
N GLY A 42 9.80 -35.24 27.18
CA GLY A 42 8.67 -36.01 26.67
C GLY A 42 9.01 -37.50 26.58
N THR A 43 7.98 -38.33 26.43
CA THR A 43 8.15 -39.79 26.28
C THR A 43 8.22 -40.17 24.80
N ALA A 44 9.31 -40.80 24.38
CA ALA A 44 9.46 -41.32 23.04
C ALA A 44 8.38 -42.37 22.72
N THR A 45 7.65 -42.16 21.63
CA THR A 45 6.57 -43.08 21.18
C THR A 45 7.04 -44.09 20.12
N SER A 46 8.26 -43.93 19.62
CA SER A 46 8.86 -44.71 18.54
C SER A 46 10.39 -44.68 18.68
N ALA A 47 11.09 -45.69 18.17
CA ALA A 47 12.53 -45.66 18.04
C ALA A 47 12.98 -44.57 17.06
N GLY A 48 14.17 -43.99 17.25
CA GLY A 48 14.72 -42.98 16.35
C GLY A 48 16.00 -42.32 16.85
N ALA A 49 16.35 -41.20 16.22
CA ALA A 49 17.41 -40.30 16.65
C ALA A 49 16.96 -38.85 16.48
N ASP A 50 17.33 -37.98 17.41
CA ASP A 50 16.95 -36.56 17.37
C ASP A 50 17.93 -35.70 16.54
N SER A 51 17.63 -34.40 16.43
CA SER A 51 18.49 -33.43 15.74
C SER A 51 19.86 -33.19 16.41
N ALA A 52 20.06 -33.68 17.64
CA ALA A 52 21.34 -33.66 18.35
C ALA A 52 22.11 -35.00 18.25
N GLY A 53 21.57 -35.99 17.54
CA GLY A 53 22.17 -37.31 17.32
C GLY A 53 21.97 -38.30 18.48
N MET A 54 21.05 -38.03 19.42
CA MET A 54 20.72 -38.96 20.50
C MET A 54 19.70 -39.99 20.03
N TYR A 55 20.10 -41.26 20.12
CA TYR A 55 19.21 -42.39 19.88
C TYR A 55 18.27 -42.62 21.07
N TYR A 56 17.03 -43.00 20.76
CA TYR A 56 15.97 -43.26 21.73
C TYR A 56 15.09 -44.44 21.28
N GLU A 57 14.54 -45.15 22.25
CA GLU A 57 13.62 -46.27 22.07
C GLU A 57 12.21 -45.93 22.60
N PRO A 58 11.13 -46.64 22.19
CA PRO A 58 9.79 -46.41 22.69
C PRO A 58 9.71 -46.57 24.21
N GLY A 59 9.26 -45.53 24.91
CA GLY A 59 9.17 -45.46 26.36
C GLY A 59 10.23 -44.57 27.02
N ASP A 60 11.36 -44.32 26.36
CA ASP A 60 12.42 -43.45 26.88
C ASP A 60 11.90 -42.03 27.19
N ILE A 61 12.43 -41.39 28.23
CA ILE A 61 12.14 -39.97 28.53
C ILE A 61 13.33 -39.14 28.06
N ILE A 62 13.13 -38.40 26.97
CA ILE A 62 14.18 -37.56 26.37
C ILE A 62 14.05 -36.16 26.93
N VAL A 63 15.18 -35.58 27.36
CA VAL A 63 15.27 -34.24 27.94
C VAL A 63 16.17 -33.35 27.08
N HIS A 64 15.62 -32.29 26.52
CA HIS A 64 16.34 -31.29 25.74
C HIS A 64 16.68 -30.08 26.59
N ARG A 65 17.91 -29.56 26.47
CA ARG A 65 18.29 -28.26 27.02
C ARG A 65 18.20 -27.20 25.93
N ASN A 66 17.22 -26.32 26.08
CA ASN A 66 16.94 -25.21 25.20
C ASN A 66 17.44 -23.91 25.85
N VAL A 67 18.22 -23.12 25.12
CA VAL A 67 18.75 -21.82 25.58
C VAL A 67 18.21 -20.73 24.65
N ILE A 68 17.83 -19.58 25.19
CA ILE A 68 17.34 -18.46 24.39
C ILE A 68 18.41 -17.97 23.40
N ASP A 69 17.99 -17.76 22.16
CA ASP A 69 18.81 -17.32 21.02
C ASP A 69 17.97 -16.30 20.22
N GLY A 70 17.99 -15.03 20.66
CA GLY A 70 17.08 -13.99 20.15
C GLY A 70 15.61 -14.25 20.54
N ASP A 71 14.72 -14.39 19.56
CA ASP A 71 13.27 -14.55 19.75
C ASP A 71 12.79 -15.99 19.98
N HIS A 72 13.70 -16.96 19.98
CA HIS A 72 13.37 -18.38 20.13
C HIS A 72 14.37 -19.05 21.08
N THR A 73 14.19 -20.34 21.34
CA THR A 73 15.23 -21.15 21.97
C THR A 73 15.87 -22.08 20.96
N ARG A 74 17.17 -22.34 21.14
CA ARG A 74 17.92 -23.34 20.40
C ARG A 74 18.31 -24.49 21.32
N VAL A 75 18.20 -25.73 20.83
CA VAL A 75 18.75 -26.90 21.52
C VAL A 75 20.27 -26.78 21.62
N THR A 76 20.79 -26.98 22.83
CA THR A 76 22.22 -26.92 23.17
C THR A 76 22.75 -28.22 23.78
N GLY A 77 21.91 -29.24 23.87
CA GLY A 77 22.24 -30.57 24.36
C GLY A 77 21.00 -31.37 24.71
N VAL A 78 21.18 -32.67 24.89
CA VAL A 78 20.13 -33.63 25.18
C VAL A 78 20.67 -34.73 26.08
N PHE A 79 19.82 -35.29 26.94
CA PHE A 79 20.10 -36.53 27.65
C PHE A 79 18.83 -37.39 27.77
N ASN A 80 19.02 -38.71 27.91
CA ASN A 80 17.96 -39.70 28.01
C ASN A 80 17.82 -40.19 29.47
N ILE A 81 16.58 -40.44 29.90
CA ILE A 81 16.22 -41.06 31.17
C ILE A 81 15.46 -42.35 30.85
N TYR A 82 16.08 -43.48 31.20
CA TYR A 82 15.44 -44.79 31.14
C TYR A 82 14.42 -44.92 32.28
N PRO A 83 13.12 -45.11 32.01
CA PRO A 83 12.11 -45.19 33.06
C PRO A 83 12.20 -46.52 33.81
N GLU A 84 12.31 -46.45 35.14
CA GLU A 84 12.19 -47.61 36.02
C GLU A 84 10.74 -47.76 36.54
N PRO A 85 10.26 -48.98 36.86
CA PRO A 85 8.93 -49.18 37.43
C PRO A 85 8.71 -48.36 38.71
N GLY A 86 7.74 -47.44 38.68
CA GLY A 86 7.45 -46.55 39.81
C GLY A 86 8.36 -45.31 39.92
N MET A 87 9.23 -45.07 38.94
CA MET A 87 9.95 -43.80 38.80
C MET A 87 8.96 -42.63 38.58
N ASP A 88 9.17 -41.54 39.32
CA ASP A 88 8.59 -40.22 39.03
C ASP A 88 9.43 -39.55 37.92
N PRO A 89 8.87 -39.32 36.71
CA PRO A 89 9.60 -38.74 35.59
C PRO A 89 10.13 -37.33 35.85
N MET A 90 9.36 -36.48 36.55
CA MET A 90 9.78 -35.12 36.90
C MET A 90 10.96 -35.15 37.87
N LYS A 91 10.88 -36.00 38.90
CA LYS A 91 12.00 -36.20 39.84
C LYS A 91 13.23 -36.85 39.17
N GLY A 92 13.02 -37.66 38.14
CA GLY A 92 14.08 -38.17 37.26
C GLY A 92 14.74 -37.03 36.48
N MET A 93 13.95 -36.18 35.82
CA MET A 93 14.39 -35.02 35.05
C MET A 93 15.24 -34.05 35.87
N LEU A 94 14.75 -33.63 37.04
CA LEU A 94 15.48 -32.70 37.92
C LEU A 94 16.82 -33.27 38.41
N GLN A 95 16.88 -34.58 38.70
CA GLN A 95 18.14 -35.24 39.02
C GLN A 95 19.07 -35.36 37.80
N GLY A 96 18.52 -35.61 36.62
CA GLY A 96 19.27 -35.66 35.36
C GLY A 96 19.98 -34.32 35.07
N ILE A 97 19.25 -33.21 35.12
CA ILE A 97 19.79 -31.85 34.94
C ILE A 97 20.97 -31.61 35.90
N ARG A 98 20.75 -31.84 37.21
CA ARG A 98 21.77 -31.66 38.25
C ARG A 98 23.01 -32.55 38.03
N ARG A 99 22.86 -33.75 37.49
CA ARG A 99 23.99 -34.66 37.21
C ARG A 99 24.73 -34.29 35.92
N TRP A 100 24.04 -33.69 34.94
CA TRP A 100 24.56 -33.48 33.60
C TRP A 100 25.34 -32.17 33.45
N ASP A 101 24.82 -31.04 33.94
CA ASP A 101 25.52 -29.75 33.91
C ASP A 101 25.61 -29.03 35.27
N GLY A 102 25.13 -29.67 36.35
CA GLY A 102 25.24 -29.15 37.72
C GLY A 102 24.17 -28.13 38.09
N THR A 103 23.27 -27.76 37.17
CA THR A 103 22.27 -26.72 37.41
C THR A 103 21.18 -27.18 38.40
N GLU A 104 20.77 -26.29 39.31
CA GLU A 104 19.55 -26.45 40.12
C GLU A 104 18.44 -25.58 39.51
N PRO A 105 17.37 -26.16 38.93
CA PRO A 105 16.27 -25.38 38.35
C PRO A 105 15.54 -24.48 39.34
N GLU A 106 15.19 -23.27 38.90
CA GLU A 106 14.44 -22.28 39.68
C GLU A 106 12.94 -22.63 39.77
N ARG A 107 12.38 -23.16 38.68
CA ARG A 107 10.98 -23.55 38.52
C ARG A 107 10.87 -24.78 37.61
N TRP A 108 9.83 -25.57 37.80
CA TRP A 108 9.52 -26.74 36.99
C TRP A 108 8.02 -27.07 37.09
N GLY A 109 7.51 -27.88 36.17
CA GLY A 109 6.11 -28.27 36.14
C GLY A 109 5.78 -29.35 35.12
N GLU A 110 4.56 -29.89 35.23
CA GLU A 110 4.00 -30.81 34.24
C GLU A 110 3.11 -30.05 33.25
N VAL A 111 3.07 -30.51 32.00
CA VAL A 111 2.22 -29.98 30.94
C VAL A 111 0.90 -30.73 30.94
N VAL A 112 -0.16 -30.10 31.47
CA VAL A 112 -1.50 -30.70 31.57
C VAL A 112 -2.12 -30.97 30.20
N ARG A 113 -1.94 -30.03 29.26
CA ARG A 113 -2.37 -30.14 27.86
C ARG A 113 -1.28 -29.57 26.96
N PRO A 114 -0.61 -30.41 26.13
CA PRO A 114 0.45 -29.92 25.25
C PRO A 114 -0.07 -28.89 24.25
N GLY A 115 0.74 -27.84 24.02
CA GLY A 115 0.37 -26.68 23.20
C GLY A 115 -0.38 -25.57 23.95
N ASP A 116 -0.99 -25.87 25.11
CA ASP A 116 -1.82 -24.94 25.90
C ASP A 116 -1.19 -24.58 27.26
N ALA A 117 0.10 -24.85 27.48
CA ALA A 117 0.78 -24.46 28.71
C ALA A 117 0.87 -22.93 28.82
N THR A 118 0.59 -22.41 30.02
CA THR A 118 0.71 -21.00 30.39
C THR A 118 1.63 -20.86 31.59
N LEU A 119 2.48 -19.82 31.59
CA LEU A 119 3.44 -19.54 32.65
C LEU A 119 3.11 -18.23 33.37
N ASP A 120 3.24 -18.23 34.69
CA ASP A 120 3.29 -16.99 35.47
C ASP A 120 4.64 -16.30 35.32
N VAL A 121 4.63 -14.99 35.11
CA VAL A 121 5.83 -14.15 35.12
C VAL A 121 6.38 -14.08 36.57
N PRO A 122 7.66 -14.45 36.81
CA PRO A 122 8.22 -14.49 38.16
C PRO A 122 8.08 -13.15 38.90
N GLY A 123 7.67 -13.21 40.17
CA GLY A 123 7.57 -12.04 41.04
C GLY A 123 6.40 -11.08 40.76
N THR A 124 5.61 -11.27 39.69
CA THR A 124 4.43 -10.43 39.41
C THR A 124 3.10 -11.11 39.69
N GLY A 125 3.06 -12.45 39.72
CA GLY A 125 1.82 -13.23 39.88
C GLY A 125 0.87 -13.16 38.67
N ARG A 126 1.35 -12.67 37.51
CA ARG A 126 0.56 -12.58 36.28
C ARG A 126 0.85 -13.77 35.36
N THR A 127 -0.17 -14.58 35.08
CA THR A 127 -0.16 -15.62 34.04
C THR A 127 -0.10 -14.99 32.64
N LEU A 128 0.77 -15.48 31.77
CA LEU A 128 0.83 -15.05 30.37
C LEU A 128 -0.29 -15.68 29.54
N PRO A 129 -0.99 -14.89 28.69
CA PRO A 129 -2.06 -15.42 27.84
C PRO A 129 -1.57 -16.27 26.66
N MET A 130 -0.29 -16.16 26.30
CA MET A 130 0.36 -16.80 25.16
C MET A 130 1.89 -16.68 25.30
N GLY A 131 2.64 -17.40 24.45
CA GLY A 131 4.09 -17.21 24.34
C GLY A 131 4.50 -16.09 23.37
N TRP A 132 5.81 -15.95 23.15
CA TRP A 132 6.41 -14.80 22.47
C TRP A 132 6.05 -14.75 20.98
N GLY A 133 6.22 -15.85 20.24
CA GLY A 133 5.92 -15.91 18.81
C GLY A 133 4.46 -15.60 18.46
N ALA A 134 3.53 -16.05 19.31
CA ALA A 134 2.11 -15.68 19.19
C ALA A 134 1.88 -14.19 19.43
N SER A 135 2.54 -13.60 20.44
CA SER A 135 2.44 -12.17 20.73
C SER A 135 3.07 -11.29 19.64
N LEU A 136 4.18 -11.72 19.02
CA LEU A 136 4.78 -11.09 17.85
C LEU A 136 3.84 -11.12 16.64
N ALA A 137 3.20 -12.26 16.36
CA ALA A 137 2.23 -12.37 15.27
C ALA A 137 1.01 -11.45 15.48
N MET A 138 0.54 -11.31 16.72
CA MET A 138 -0.53 -10.36 17.08
C MET A 138 -0.05 -8.90 17.00
N ALA A 139 1.19 -8.59 17.39
CA ALA A 139 1.78 -7.26 17.26
C ALA A 139 1.92 -6.85 15.79
N ALA A 140 2.43 -7.73 14.93
CA ALA A 140 2.54 -7.53 13.48
C ALA A 140 1.17 -7.34 12.82
N SER A 141 0.15 -8.11 13.23
CA SER A 141 -1.23 -7.93 12.79
C SER A 141 -1.79 -6.55 13.22
N SER A 142 -1.43 -6.10 14.43
CA SER A 142 -1.85 -4.81 14.98
C SER A 142 -1.14 -3.61 14.35
N ALA A 143 0.02 -3.82 13.72
CA ALA A 143 0.76 -2.79 12.99
C ALA A 143 -0.04 -2.19 11.83
N GLY A 144 -1.11 -2.85 11.35
CA GLY A 144 -2.03 -2.32 10.34
C GLY A 144 -2.72 -1.01 10.76
N GLY A 145 -2.85 -0.78 12.08
CA GLY A 145 -3.43 0.45 12.64
C GLY A 145 -2.50 1.68 12.66
N LEU A 146 -1.22 1.52 12.25
CA LEU A 146 -0.29 2.64 12.01
C LEU A 146 -0.71 3.45 10.78
N ASP A 147 -0.26 4.70 10.69
CA ASP A 147 -0.36 5.43 9.42
C ASP A 147 0.49 4.73 8.35
N PRO A 148 -0.05 4.45 7.14
CA PRO A 148 0.67 3.66 6.13
C PRO A 148 2.04 4.20 5.74
N ALA A 149 2.27 5.52 5.81
CA ALA A 149 3.58 6.10 5.49
C ALA A 149 4.59 5.94 6.64
N LEU A 150 4.13 5.85 7.90
CA LEU A 150 5.00 5.51 9.03
C LEU A 150 5.38 4.03 8.98
N LEU A 151 4.40 3.13 8.79
CA LEU A 151 4.62 1.69 8.62
C LEU A 151 5.62 1.39 7.49
N GLN A 152 5.42 2.01 6.32
CA GLN A 152 6.33 1.93 5.19
C GLN A 152 7.76 2.38 5.55
N ALA A 153 7.90 3.52 6.23
CA ALA A 153 9.19 4.04 6.63
C ALA A 153 9.90 3.13 7.64
N SER A 154 9.17 2.60 8.64
CA SER A 154 9.69 1.63 9.62
C SER A 154 10.21 0.36 8.95
N LEU A 155 9.40 -0.27 8.09
CA LEU A 155 9.76 -1.53 7.43
C LEU A 155 10.90 -1.35 6.42
N MET A 156 10.90 -0.27 5.63
CA MET A 156 11.98 0.02 4.70
C MET A 156 13.27 0.40 5.41
N GLN A 157 13.19 1.00 6.61
CA GLN A 157 14.35 1.26 7.45
C GLN A 157 14.94 -0.04 8.02
N ALA A 158 14.11 -0.93 8.57
CA ALA A 158 14.54 -2.21 9.13
C ALA A 158 15.18 -3.10 8.06
N ALA A 159 14.56 -3.18 6.87
CA ALA A 159 15.13 -3.90 5.73
C ALA A 159 16.49 -3.33 5.28
N LEU A 160 16.76 -2.04 5.53
CA LEU A 160 18.04 -1.38 5.23
C LEU A 160 19.10 -1.62 6.32
N GLU A 161 18.70 -1.99 7.54
CA GLU A 161 19.60 -2.29 8.66
C GLU A 161 20.19 -3.69 8.59
N CYS A 162 19.46 -4.64 7.99
CA CYS A 162 19.95 -5.99 7.69
C CYS A 162 21.08 -6.04 6.64
N GLU A 163 21.41 -4.92 5.99
CA GLU A 163 22.33 -4.89 4.86
C GLU A 163 23.78 -4.55 5.25
N PRO A 164 24.79 -5.23 4.69
CA PRO A 164 26.20 -5.00 5.03
C PRO A 164 26.63 -3.55 4.76
N ARG A 165 27.33 -2.96 5.73
CA ARG A 165 27.83 -1.58 5.66
C ARG A 165 29.33 -1.52 5.36
N PRO A 166 29.86 -0.47 4.72
CA PRO A 166 29.15 0.72 4.25
C PRO A 166 28.25 0.43 3.05
N LEU A 167 27.10 1.10 2.99
CA LEU A 167 26.17 0.96 1.87
C LEU A 167 25.65 2.31 1.40
N VAL A 168 25.24 2.34 0.14
CA VAL A 168 24.49 3.45 -0.46
C VAL A 168 23.07 2.98 -0.70
N PHE A 169 22.09 3.79 -0.30
CA PHE A 169 20.68 3.56 -0.62
C PHE A 169 20.14 4.63 -1.56
N LEU A 170 19.20 4.23 -2.43
CA LEU A 170 18.43 5.10 -3.29
C LEU A 170 16.96 4.67 -3.22
N GLN A 171 16.06 5.53 -2.74
CA GLN A 171 14.62 5.29 -2.69
C GLN A 171 13.93 6.02 -3.86
N GLU A 172 13.11 5.33 -4.65
CA GLU A 172 12.34 5.97 -5.72
C GLU A 172 11.25 6.91 -5.18
N ASP A 173 10.85 7.90 -5.98
CA ASP A 173 9.75 8.82 -5.72
C ASP A 173 8.37 8.16 -5.68
N ASN A 174 8.30 6.93 -6.20
CA ASN A 174 7.14 6.06 -6.05
C ASN A 174 6.91 5.63 -4.58
N GLY A 175 7.95 5.71 -3.74
CA GLY A 175 7.98 5.40 -2.30
C GLY A 175 8.19 3.92 -1.95
N TYR A 176 7.90 3.00 -2.87
CA TYR A 176 7.91 1.56 -2.68
C TYR A 176 9.27 0.92 -2.95
N ASP A 177 9.98 1.39 -3.98
CA ASP A 177 11.21 0.78 -4.45
C ASP A 177 12.44 1.40 -3.75
N LEU A 178 13.31 0.55 -3.22
CA LEU A 178 14.54 0.88 -2.51
C LEU A 178 15.70 0.03 -3.05
N MET A 179 16.69 0.70 -3.62
CA MET A 179 17.87 0.09 -4.20
C MET A 179 19.03 0.27 -3.23
N VAL A 180 19.66 -0.84 -2.84
CA VAL A 180 20.75 -0.90 -1.86
C VAL A 180 22.00 -1.44 -2.52
N PHE A 181 23.11 -0.74 -2.32
CA PHE A 181 24.43 -1.10 -2.80
C PHE A 181 25.39 -1.20 -1.61
N SER A 182 25.65 -2.42 -1.14
CA SER A 182 26.62 -2.69 -0.09
C SER A 182 28.02 -2.79 -0.66
N TRP A 183 28.97 -2.06 -0.07
CA TRP A 183 30.35 -1.96 -0.53
C TRP A 183 31.28 -2.71 0.41
N HIS A 184 31.98 -3.70 -0.14
CA HIS A 184 32.87 -4.58 0.59
C HIS A 184 34.31 -4.05 0.55
N ARG A 185 35.07 -4.37 1.59
CA ARG A 185 36.49 -4.04 1.70
C ARG A 185 37.31 -5.29 1.94
N ASN A 186 38.50 -5.32 1.35
CA ASN A 186 39.50 -6.34 1.63
C ASN A 186 40.21 -6.10 2.98
N GLU A 187 41.12 -7.01 3.33
CA GLU A 187 41.95 -6.96 4.55
C GLU A 187 42.81 -5.69 4.66
N GLN A 188 43.10 -5.02 3.54
CA GLN A 188 43.85 -3.76 3.48
C GLN A 188 42.95 -2.52 3.67
N GLY A 189 41.64 -2.72 3.86
CA GLY A 189 40.65 -1.65 3.99
C GLY A 189 40.28 -0.94 2.67
N LEU A 190 40.76 -1.46 1.53
CA LEU A 190 40.43 -0.96 0.20
C LEU A 190 39.14 -1.60 -0.30
N TYR A 191 38.33 -0.87 -1.07
CA TYR A 191 37.13 -1.42 -1.69
C TYR A 191 37.49 -2.23 -2.92
N ASP A 192 36.95 -3.44 -3.03
CA ASP A 192 37.22 -4.40 -4.10
C ASP A 192 35.96 -5.15 -4.58
N ALA A 193 34.83 -5.04 -3.88
CA ALA A 193 33.56 -5.60 -4.35
C ALA A 193 32.32 -4.80 -3.92
N ARG A 194 31.19 -5.07 -4.58
CA ARG A 194 29.88 -4.46 -4.31
C ARG A 194 28.74 -5.46 -4.50
N SER A 195 27.82 -5.55 -3.56
CA SER A 195 26.55 -6.27 -3.73
C SER A 195 25.40 -5.31 -4.03
N PHE A 196 24.37 -5.80 -4.72
CA PHE A 196 23.16 -5.05 -5.06
C PHE A 196 21.90 -5.78 -4.58
N LYS A 197 20.91 -5.03 -4.09
CA LYS A 197 19.53 -5.48 -3.85
C LYS A 197 18.53 -4.42 -4.29
N HIS A 198 17.43 -4.87 -4.90
CA HIS A 198 16.20 -4.13 -5.09
C HIS A 198 15.17 -4.67 -4.11
N LEU A 199 14.85 -3.85 -3.11
CA LEU A 199 13.84 -4.09 -2.10
C LEU A 199 12.56 -3.35 -2.48
N GLN A 200 11.41 -4.01 -2.41
CA GLN A 200 10.10 -3.40 -2.68
C GLN A 200 9.19 -3.54 -1.47
N TYR A 201 8.59 -2.44 -1.03
CA TYR A 201 7.51 -2.48 -0.03
C TYR A 201 6.21 -3.00 -0.68
N ASP A 202 5.67 -4.07 -0.14
CA ASP A 202 4.31 -4.56 -0.42
C ASP A 202 3.36 -4.07 0.67
N ASP A 203 2.48 -3.14 0.30
CA ASP A 203 1.51 -2.55 1.19
C ASP A 203 0.28 -3.43 1.45
N LEU A 204 0.06 -4.48 0.64
CA LEU A 204 -0.92 -5.53 0.93
C LEU A 204 -0.40 -6.49 2.00
N GLY A 205 0.80 -7.04 1.80
CA GLY A 205 1.46 -7.95 2.74
C GLY A 205 2.09 -7.28 3.96
N MET A 206 2.21 -5.94 3.99
CA MET A 206 2.88 -5.16 5.05
C MET A 206 4.33 -5.63 5.28
N GLN A 207 5.05 -5.85 4.19
CA GLN A 207 6.38 -6.46 4.19
C GLN A 207 7.28 -5.78 3.16
N VAL A 208 8.59 -5.91 3.32
CA VAL A 208 9.57 -5.55 2.28
C VAL A 208 10.14 -6.83 1.70
N THR A 209 10.07 -6.99 0.38
CA THR A 209 10.56 -8.17 -0.33
C THR A 209 11.74 -7.82 -1.21
N THR A 210 12.72 -8.73 -1.31
CA THR A 210 13.77 -8.61 -2.32
C THR A 210 13.21 -9.09 -3.65
N ILE A 211 13.15 -8.21 -4.65
CA ILE A 211 12.63 -8.53 -6.00
C ILE A 211 13.72 -8.61 -7.07
N SER A 212 14.96 -8.21 -6.74
CA SER A 212 16.15 -8.48 -7.53
C SER A 212 17.39 -8.34 -6.63
N HIS A 213 18.45 -9.08 -6.89
CA HIS A 213 19.72 -8.94 -6.18
C HIS A 213 20.89 -9.49 -7.01
N SER A 214 22.11 -9.13 -6.62
CA SER A 214 23.32 -9.80 -7.09
C SER A 214 23.44 -11.19 -6.44
N GLU A 215 23.65 -12.26 -7.21
CA GLU A 215 23.92 -13.61 -6.67
C GLU A 215 25.26 -13.68 -5.93
N THR A 216 26.28 -13.00 -6.48
CA THR A 216 27.61 -12.81 -5.89
C THR A 216 28.01 -11.33 -5.98
N PRO A 217 28.92 -10.83 -5.12
CA PRO A 217 29.38 -9.44 -5.22
C PRO A 217 30.11 -9.15 -6.53
N ASP A 218 29.79 -8.02 -7.18
CA ASP A 218 30.51 -7.49 -8.32
C ASP A 218 31.94 -7.10 -7.90
N THR A 219 32.96 -7.82 -8.34
CA THR A 219 34.36 -7.55 -7.97
C THR A 219 35.07 -6.61 -8.96
N PHE A 220 36.03 -5.83 -8.45
CA PHE A 220 36.81 -4.85 -9.21
C PHE A 220 38.19 -4.63 -8.57
N PRO A 221 39.17 -4.04 -9.29
CA PRO A 221 40.51 -3.78 -8.73
C PRO A 221 40.46 -2.93 -7.46
N ALA A 222 41.10 -3.42 -6.40
CA ALA A 222 41.06 -2.82 -5.07
C ALA A 222 41.52 -1.35 -5.08
N ARG A 223 40.68 -0.44 -4.55
CA ARG A 223 40.96 1.00 -4.51
C ARG A 223 40.37 1.68 -3.28
N ALA A 224 40.97 2.80 -2.89
CA ALA A 224 40.31 3.74 -1.99
C ALA A 224 39.17 4.46 -2.74
N MET A 225 38.06 4.73 -2.04
CA MET A 225 36.96 5.56 -2.54
C MET A 225 36.43 6.45 -1.42
N SER A 226 36.18 7.70 -1.76
CA SER A 226 35.45 8.68 -0.94
C SER A 226 33.95 8.40 -0.93
N ASP A 227 33.23 8.98 0.03
CA ASP A 227 31.77 8.97 0.09
C ASP A 227 31.11 9.41 -1.25
N GLY A 228 31.67 10.44 -1.89
CA GLY A 228 31.19 10.94 -3.19
C GLY A 228 31.40 9.95 -4.34
N GLU A 229 32.50 9.20 -4.33
CA GLU A 229 32.75 8.14 -5.31
C GLU A 229 31.81 6.95 -5.10
N LEU A 230 31.57 6.52 -3.85
CA LEU A 230 30.59 5.46 -3.55
C LEU A 230 29.20 5.83 -4.07
N LEU A 231 28.73 7.05 -3.78
CA LEU A 231 27.45 7.58 -4.29
C LEU A 231 27.41 7.59 -5.82
N THR A 232 28.48 8.07 -6.47
CA THR A 232 28.57 8.16 -7.94
C THR A 232 28.54 6.78 -8.58
N GLN A 233 29.33 5.83 -8.08
CA GLN A 233 29.41 4.47 -8.63
C GLN A 233 28.14 3.65 -8.36
N SER A 234 27.49 3.83 -7.20
CA SER A 234 26.17 3.26 -6.93
C SER A 234 25.09 3.87 -7.82
N ARG A 235 25.16 5.18 -8.10
CA ARG A 235 24.23 5.83 -9.04
C ARG A 235 24.37 5.30 -10.46
N MET A 236 25.60 5.12 -10.95
CA MET A 236 25.84 4.54 -12.28
C MET A 236 25.24 3.14 -12.39
N ALA A 237 25.50 2.26 -11.41
CA ALA A 237 24.94 0.91 -11.41
C ALA A 237 23.42 0.87 -11.24
N PHE A 238 22.84 1.83 -10.49
CA PHE A 238 21.40 2.03 -10.47
C PHE A 238 20.86 2.42 -11.86
N ASP A 239 21.49 3.36 -12.55
CA ASP A 239 21.07 3.79 -13.89
C ASP A 239 21.30 2.70 -14.97
N ASP A 240 22.23 1.77 -14.76
CA ASP A 240 22.38 0.54 -15.56
C ASP A 240 21.25 -0.46 -15.26
N TYR A 241 20.97 -0.73 -13.98
CA TYR A 241 19.90 -1.63 -13.55
C TYR A 241 18.51 -1.16 -14.03
N GLN A 242 18.22 0.15 -13.96
CA GLN A 242 16.96 0.69 -14.45
C GLN A 242 16.81 0.54 -15.97
N ARG A 243 17.89 0.67 -16.74
CA ARG A 243 17.87 0.38 -18.19
C ARG A 243 17.54 -1.08 -18.50
N LEU A 244 18.08 -2.02 -17.72
CA LEU A 244 17.72 -3.44 -17.82
C LEU A 244 16.25 -3.67 -17.44
N ARG A 245 15.81 -3.13 -16.30
CA ARG A 245 14.42 -3.22 -15.80
C ARG A 245 13.40 -2.63 -16.80
N GLU A 246 13.73 -1.53 -17.48
CA GLU A 246 12.90 -0.93 -18.54
C GLU A 246 12.86 -1.79 -19.81
N HIS A 247 13.99 -2.38 -20.20
CA HIS A 247 14.08 -3.30 -21.33
C HIS A 247 13.27 -4.58 -21.10
N ASP A 248 13.47 -5.22 -19.94
CA ASP A 248 12.88 -6.52 -19.59
C ASP A 248 11.38 -6.41 -19.26
N ALA A 249 10.89 -5.24 -18.86
CA ALA A 249 9.46 -4.95 -18.74
C ALA A 249 8.73 -4.79 -20.09
N GLY A 250 9.46 -4.73 -21.20
CA GLY A 250 8.89 -4.70 -22.56
C GLY A 250 7.92 -3.54 -22.80
N PRO A 251 6.87 -3.73 -23.63
CA PRO A 251 5.86 -2.70 -23.92
C PRO A 251 5.10 -2.17 -22.69
N ASP A 252 5.16 -2.88 -21.55
CA ASP A 252 4.43 -2.57 -20.33
C ASP A 252 5.27 -1.84 -19.26
N GLY A 253 6.54 -1.50 -19.55
CA GLY A 253 7.42 -0.68 -18.69
C GLY A 253 6.92 0.74 -18.36
N HIS A 254 5.71 1.12 -18.78
CA HIS A 254 5.02 2.38 -18.51
C HIS A 254 4.62 2.57 -17.03
N GLY A 255 5.62 2.75 -16.17
CA GLY A 255 5.47 3.03 -14.74
C GLY A 255 6.78 3.13 -13.96
N ILE A 256 7.89 2.62 -14.50
CA ILE A 256 9.24 2.76 -13.95
C ILE A 256 9.67 4.22 -14.17
N THR A 257 9.96 4.96 -13.09
CA THR A 257 10.43 6.36 -13.19
C THR A 257 11.94 6.49 -13.04
N GLY A 258 12.58 5.58 -12.28
CA GLY A 258 13.99 5.70 -11.90
C GLY A 258 14.33 6.99 -11.13
N HIS A 259 13.32 7.75 -10.71
CA HIS A 259 13.52 9.03 -10.07
C HIS A 259 13.74 8.82 -8.57
N VAL A 260 14.98 9.04 -8.13
CA VAL A 260 15.36 8.88 -6.73
C VAL A 260 14.91 10.10 -5.93
N ALA A 261 13.99 9.91 -5.00
CA ALA A 261 13.52 10.96 -4.09
C ALA A 261 14.42 11.14 -2.87
N ARG A 262 15.09 10.07 -2.42
CA ARG A 262 15.98 10.08 -1.25
C ARG A 262 17.17 9.17 -1.49
N SER A 263 18.35 9.57 -1.06
CA SER A 263 19.55 8.73 -1.05
C SER A 263 20.47 9.11 0.09
N GLY A 264 21.44 8.25 0.39
CA GLY A 264 22.43 8.50 1.42
C GLY A 264 23.40 7.34 1.60
N ILE A 265 24.35 7.52 2.51
CA ILE A 265 25.36 6.51 2.87
C ILE A 265 25.17 6.13 4.34
N LEU A 266 25.07 4.83 4.60
CA LEU A 266 25.12 4.27 5.95
C LEU A 266 26.51 3.67 6.19
N LYS A 267 27.14 4.05 7.30
CA LYS A 267 28.52 3.67 7.63
C LYS A 267 28.54 2.60 8.74
N PRO A 268 29.59 1.76 8.79
CA PRO A 268 29.83 0.86 9.93
C PRO A 268 29.96 1.66 11.23
N GLY A 269 29.43 1.12 12.33
CA GLY A 269 29.61 1.68 13.67
C GLY A 269 28.88 3.00 13.96
N LEU A 270 28.05 3.51 13.03
CA LEU A 270 27.19 4.68 13.27
C LEU A 270 25.72 4.27 13.31
N GLU A 271 25.02 4.68 14.35
CA GLU A 271 23.56 4.57 14.44
C GLU A 271 22.93 5.61 13.52
N GLN A 272 22.11 5.16 12.55
CA GLN A 272 21.69 5.99 11.42
C GLN A 272 20.36 5.46 10.84
N HIS A 273 19.27 6.18 11.10
CA HIS A 273 17.91 5.79 10.67
C HIS A 273 17.29 6.86 9.74
N PRO A 274 17.84 7.06 8.52
CA PRO A 274 17.41 8.14 7.64
C PRO A 274 15.95 7.98 7.21
N LEU A 275 15.48 6.76 6.93
CA LEU A 275 14.17 6.55 6.33
C LEU A 275 13.02 6.86 7.29
N LEU A 276 13.21 6.70 8.60
CA LEU A 276 12.21 7.02 9.64
C LEU A 276 11.77 8.48 9.67
N HIS A 277 12.59 9.39 9.14
CA HIS A 277 12.28 10.80 9.06
C HIS A 277 11.53 11.09 7.75
N LEU A 278 10.22 11.38 7.84
CA LEU A 278 9.37 11.67 6.68
C LEU A 278 9.51 13.12 6.24
N ALA A 279 9.27 13.39 4.95
CA ALA A 279 9.34 14.73 4.36
C ALA A 279 8.28 15.72 4.90
N ASP A 280 7.27 15.23 5.63
CA ASP A 280 6.26 16.05 6.32
C ASP A 280 6.60 16.35 7.79
N GLY A 281 7.81 16.00 8.24
CA GLY A 281 8.31 16.23 9.60
C GLY A 281 7.82 15.22 10.63
N ARG A 282 7.06 14.19 10.23
CA ARG A 282 6.74 13.06 11.12
C ARG A 282 7.92 12.10 11.24
N GLN A 283 8.03 11.46 12.39
CA GLN A 283 9.00 10.41 12.67
C GLN A 283 8.26 9.08 12.81
N ALA A 284 8.68 8.08 12.04
CA ALA A 284 8.24 6.69 12.20
C ALA A 284 9.02 6.02 13.33
N PRO A 285 8.44 5.03 14.04
CA PRO A 285 9.18 4.24 15.02
C PRO A 285 10.15 3.28 14.33
N GLU A 286 11.18 2.82 15.04
CA GLU A 286 11.94 1.62 14.66
C GLU A 286 11.00 0.40 14.69
N TRP A 287 11.17 -0.51 13.72
CA TRP A 287 10.22 -1.62 13.54
C TRP A 287 10.29 -2.61 14.71
N ASP A 288 11.46 -3.14 15.00
CA ASP A 288 11.66 -4.16 16.03
C ASP A 288 11.27 -3.63 17.40
N GLY A 289 11.74 -2.43 17.76
CA GLY A 289 11.34 -1.76 19.01
C GLY A 289 9.85 -1.47 19.12
N PHE A 290 9.15 -1.19 18.01
CA PHE A 290 7.68 -1.06 18.01
C PHE A 290 6.98 -2.40 18.19
N ILE A 291 7.44 -3.45 17.52
CA ILE A 291 6.87 -4.79 17.58
C ILE A 291 7.10 -5.41 18.96
N ASP A 292 8.31 -5.37 19.50
CA ASP A 292 8.66 -5.87 20.84
C ASP A 292 7.82 -5.16 21.92
N ALA A 293 7.76 -3.82 21.89
CA ALA A 293 6.96 -3.06 22.86
C ALA A 293 5.45 -3.37 22.76
N THR A 294 4.95 -3.64 21.55
CA THR A 294 3.54 -4.01 21.31
C THR A 294 3.26 -5.44 21.77
N ALA A 295 4.15 -6.39 21.48
CA ALA A 295 4.08 -7.79 21.90
C ALA A 295 4.11 -7.91 23.44
N ILE A 296 5.03 -7.19 24.09
CA ILE A 296 5.06 -7.05 25.55
C ILE A 296 3.73 -6.46 26.04
N GLY A 297 3.24 -5.37 25.47
CA GLY A 297 1.95 -4.76 25.84
C GLY A 297 0.75 -5.74 25.77
N ILE A 298 0.72 -6.61 24.76
CA ILE A 298 -0.28 -7.69 24.61
C ILE A 298 -0.13 -8.72 25.74
N LEU A 299 1.09 -9.17 26.03
CA LEU A 299 1.40 -10.08 27.15
C LEU A 299 1.12 -9.47 28.53
N GLU A 300 1.12 -8.14 28.63
CA GLU A 300 0.71 -7.41 29.84
C GLU A 300 -0.80 -7.28 30.01
N GLY A 301 -1.61 -7.66 29.00
CA GLY A 301 -3.05 -7.45 28.97
C GLY A 301 -3.46 -5.98 28.80
N LYS A 302 -2.56 -5.12 28.30
CA LYS A 302 -2.87 -3.71 28.06
C LYS A 302 -3.76 -3.57 26.80
N PRO A 303 -4.89 -2.83 26.85
CA PRO A 303 -5.68 -2.55 25.66
C PRO A 303 -4.88 -1.68 24.67
N PHE A 304 -5.13 -1.87 23.38
CA PHE A 304 -4.38 -1.23 22.30
C PHE A 304 -4.46 0.31 22.34
N THR A 305 -3.39 0.95 22.82
CA THR A 305 -3.17 2.39 22.64
C THR A 305 -2.17 2.63 21.52
N ARG A 306 -2.62 3.32 20.46
CA ARG A 306 -1.77 3.84 19.37
C ARG A 306 -0.52 4.54 19.94
N PRO A 307 0.68 4.30 19.40
CA PRO A 307 1.86 5.06 19.83
C PRO A 307 1.65 6.56 19.53
N PRO A 308 2.08 7.46 20.44
CA PRO A 308 1.93 8.89 20.23
C PRO A 308 2.75 9.34 19.02
N ILE A 309 2.10 9.98 18.04
CA ILE A 309 2.79 10.56 16.87
C ILE A 309 3.68 11.70 17.36
N ARG A 310 4.99 11.43 17.49
CA ARG A 310 5.99 12.42 17.91
C ARG A 310 6.21 13.45 16.79
N ARG A 311 5.47 14.56 16.85
CA ARG A 311 5.79 15.76 16.09
C ARG A 311 6.92 16.49 16.81
N GLN A 312 8.08 16.62 16.17
CA GLN A 312 9.12 17.53 16.66
C GLN A 312 8.68 18.96 16.34
N SER A 313 8.41 19.76 17.38
CA SER A 313 8.22 21.21 17.21
C SER A 313 9.58 21.85 16.91
N PRO A 314 9.75 22.63 15.83
CA PRO A 314 10.99 23.34 15.57
C PRO A 314 11.24 24.37 16.67
N ALA A 315 12.29 24.18 17.46
CA ALA A 315 12.73 25.17 18.43
C ALA A 315 13.49 26.30 17.71
N GLY A 316 13.04 27.54 17.89
CA GLY A 316 13.87 28.73 17.68
C GLY A 316 14.12 29.19 16.24
N GLN A 317 13.07 29.64 15.53
CA GLN A 317 13.22 30.73 14.57
C GLN A 317 12.18 31.80 14.83
N GLU A 318 12.64 32.95 15.33
CA GLU A 318 11.81 34.12 15.59
C GLU A 318 11.36 34.74 14.26
N HIS A 319 10.04 34.87 14.08
CA HIS A 319 9.45 35.68 13.01
C HIS A 319 9.05 37.04 13.59
N PRO A 320 9.54 38.17 13.05
CA PRO A 320 8.97 39.48 13.33
C PRO A 320 7.52 39.54 12.81
N ALA A 321 6.62 40.09 13.61
CA ALA A 321 5.23 40.27 13.23
C ALA A 321 5.06 41.46 12.27
N ASP A 322 4.28 41.26 11.21
CA ASP A 322 3.23 42.22 10.82
C ASP A 322 2.31 41.62 9.73
N ALA A 323 1.04 41.41 10.07
CA ALA A 323 0.01 40.97 9.14
C ALA A 323 -1.39 41.43 9.60
N ALA A 324 -1.78 42.64 9.20
CA ALA A 324 -3.18 43.10 9.31
C ALA A 324 -4.08 42.38 8.27
N PRO A 325 -5.39 42.20 8.54
CA PRO A 325 -6.20 41.21 7.83
C PRO A 325 -6.70 41.68 6.46
N ALA A 326 -6.51 40.84 5.43
CA ALA A 326 -7.01 41.09 4.08
C ALA A 326 -8.53 40.88 3.96
N THR A 327 -9.26 41.96 3.70
CA THR A 327 -10.72 41.95 3.46
C THR A 327 -11.08 41.30 2.12
N ARG A 328 -12.12 40.47 2.09
CA ARG A 328 -12.71 39.98 0.82
C ARG A 328 -13.36 41.13 0.03
N ARG A 329 -13.00 41.28 -1.25
CA ARG A 329 -13.84 41.96 -2.27
C ARG A 329 -13.82 41.18 -3.59
N ASN A 330 -14.96 41.20 -4.28
CA ASN A 330 -15.22 40.42 -5.50
C ASN A 330 -14.61 41.09 -6.76
N PRO A 331 -14.34 40.36 -7.84
CA PRO A 331 -13.56 40.86 -8.97
C PRO A 331 -14.41 41.42 -10.12
N LEU A 332 -13.92 42.46 -10.78
CA LEU A 332 -14.22 42.77 -12.18
C LEU A 332 -12.92 43.16 -12.92
N THR A 333 -12.79 42.68 -14.15
CA THR A 333 -11.81 43.04 -15.19
C THR A 333 -10.34 43.18 -14.77
N ARG A 334 -9.57 42.09 -14.96
CA ARG A 334 -8.11 42.11 -15.18
C ARG A 334 -7.76 41.13 -16.30
N ASP A 335 -6.89 41.53 -17.22
CA ASP A 335 -6.50 40.74 -18.40
C ASP A 335 -6.02 39.33 -18.04
N ARG A 336 -6.87 38.35 -18.30
CA ARG A 336 -6.60 36.96 -17.98
C ARG A 336 -5.88 36.31 -19.16
N TRP A 337 -4.56 36.18 -19.06
CA TRP A 337 -3.75 35.48 -20.06
C TRP A 337 -4.36 34.11 -20.42
N PRO A 338 -4.77 33.90 -21.68
CA PRO A 338 -5.30 32.63 -22.14
C PRO A 338 -4.25 31.55 -21.90
N ASN A 339 -4.64 30.50 -21.19
CA ASN A 339 -3.71 29.48 -20.76
C ASN A 339 -4.36 28.11 -20.75
N VAL A 340 -3.57 27.12 -21.17
CA VAL A 340 -4.01 25.74 -21.33
C VAL A 340 -2.89 24.81 -20.94
N TRP A 341 -3.23 23.59 -20.53
CA TRP A 341 -2.25 22.57 -20.20
C TRP A 341 -2.16 21.57 -21.34
N VAL A 342 -0.94 21.22 -21.75
CA VAL A 342 -0.67 20.15 -22.72
C VAL A 342 0.10 19.01 -22.05
N ALA A 343 -0.03 17.80 -22.59
CA ALA A 343 0.74 16.66 -22.11
C ALA A 343 2.25 16.91 -22.24
N ASN A 344 3.05 16.43 -21.29
CA ASN A 344 4.50 16.66 -21.26
C ASN A 344 5.19 16.31 -22.60
N ARG A 345 4.80 15.17 -23.19
CA ARG A 345 5.29 14.67 -24.48
C ARG A 345 4.99 15.57 -25.70
N ALA A 346 4.01 16.47 -25.59
CA ALA A 346 3.63 17.37 -26.67
C ALA A 346 4.52 18.63 -26.73
N ALA A 347 5.24 18.96 -25.64
CA ALA A 347 6.19 20.05 -25.60
C ALA A 347 7.62 19.52 -25.84
N HIS A 348 8.27 20.05 -26.86
CA HIS A 348 9.60 19.71 -27.35
C HIS A 348 10.54 20.91 -27.14
N PRO A 349 11.32 20.96 -26.04
CA PRO A 349 12.24 22.06 -25.76
C PRO A 349 13.38 22.11 -26.77
N TYR A 350 13.85 23.31 -27.09
CA TYR A 350 15.08 23.54 -27.83
C TYR A 350 15.69 24.89 -27.46
N VAL A 351 16.95 25.12 -27.84
CA VAL A 351 17.61 26.42 -27.69
C VAL A 351 17.66 27.11 -29.04
N LEU A 352 17.15 28.35 -29.10
CA LEU A 352 17.34 29.24 -30.25
C LEU A 352 18.57 30.10 -29.99
N HIS A 353 19.63 29.82 -30.72
CA HIS A 353 20.82 30.68 -30.79
C HIS A 353 20.49 31.90 -31.66
N ALA A 354 20.37 33.08 -31.06
CA ALA A 354 20.12 34.32 -31.79
C ALA A 354 21.41 34.84 -32.46
N ARG A 355 21.25 35.68 -33.50
CA ARG A 355 22.37 36.24 -34.28
C ARG A 355 23.33 37.14 -33.47
N ASP A 356 22.92 37.54 -32.27
CA ASP A 356 23.69 38.32 -31.32
C ASP A 356 24.41 37.46 -30.25
N GLY A 357 24.40 36.13 -30.42
CA GLY A 357 25.03 35.18 -29.51
C GLY A 357 24.22 34.86 -28.25
N ARG A 358 22.97 35.32 -28.13
CA ARG A 358 22.10 35.00 -26.99
C ARG A 358 21.30 33.72 -27.21
N ASP A 359 21.31 32.87 -26.19
CA ASP A 359 20.57 31.60 -26.16
C ASP A 359 19.18 31.79 -25.54
N TRP A 360 18.14 31.52 -26.33
CA TRP A 360 16.76 31.61 -25.90
C TRP A 360 16.14 30.22 -25.75
N PRO A 361 15.70 29.82 -24.55
CA PRO A 361 15.00 28.56 -24.36
C PRO A 361 13.58 28.68 -24.96
N LYS A 362 13.29 27.81 -25.93
CA LYS A 362 12.01 27.75 -26.63
C LYS A 362 11.46 26.33 -26.60
N MET A 363 10.20 26.18 -27.00
CA MET A 363 9.54 24.89 -27.10
C MET A 363 8.57 24.88 -28.27
N ILE A 364 8.71 23.88 -29.13
CA ILE A 364 7.67 23.54 -30.10
C ILE A 364 6.63 22.70 -29.37
N VAL A 365 5.36 23.06 -29.51
CA VAL A 365 4.24 22.39 -28.85
C VAL A 365 3.27 21.84 -29.88
N SER A 366 3.23 20.52 -30.00
CA SER A 366 2.32 19.78 -30.87
C SER A 366 0.88 19.85 -30.34
N LEU A 367 -0.08 20.19 -31.20
CA LEU A 367 -1.50 20.23 -30.82
C LEU A 367 -2.06 18.80 -30.62
N PRO A 368 -2.92 18.57 -29.61
CA PRO A 368 -3.57 17.27 -29.41
C PRO A 368 -4.40 16.84 -30.64
N LYS A 369 -4.53 15.52 -30.84
CA LYS A 369 -5.47 14.97 -31.83
C LYS A 369 -6.89 15.45 -31.53
N GLY A 370 -7.65 15.77 -32.57
CA GLY A 370 -9.02 16.32 -32.48
C GLY A 370 -9.09 17.80 -32.10
N THR A 371 -7.96 18.53 -32.09
CA THR A 371 -7.98 20.01 -31.98
C THR A 371 -8.57 20.57 -33.26
N THR A 372 -9.69 21.28 -33.16
CA THR A 372 -10.45 21.77 -34.31
C THR A 372 -10.75 23.25 -34.11
N ILE A 373 -10.46 24.07 -35.12
CA ILE A 373 -10.79 25.51 -35.16
C ILE A 373 -11.51 25.76 -36.49
N ASP A 374 -12.64 26.45 -36.45
CA ASP A 374 -13.47 26.78 -37.63
C ASP A 374 -13.78 25.58 -38.54
N GLY A 375 -14.03 24.41 -37.93
CA GLY A 375 -14.30 23.15 -38.64
C GLY A 375 -13.07 22.45 -39.25
N ARG A 376 -11.88 23.04 -39.17
CA ARG A 376 -10.63 22.47 -39.66
C ARG A 376 -9.94 21.63 -38.58
N ASP A 377 -9.61 20.37 -38.88
CA ASP A 377 -8.76 19.56 -38.01
C ASP A 377 -7.30 20.07 -38.07
N LEU A 378 -6.76 20.37 -36.88
CA LEU A 378 -5.39 20.83 -36.65
C LEU A 378 -4.54 19.78 -35.93
N SER A 379 -4.99 18.53 -35.90
CA SER A 379 -4.18 17.39 -35.46
C SER A 379 -2.82 17.36 -36.17
N GLY A 380 -1.73 17.34 -35.40
CA GLY A 380 -0.37 17.31 -35.93
C GLY A 380 0.22 18.68 -36.34
N TRP A 381 -0.54 19.76 -36.21
CA TRP A 381 0.02 21.12 -36.21
C TRP A 381 0.74 21.41 -34.88
N ALA A 382 1.59 22.42 -34.86
CA ALA A 382 2.33 22.84 -33.67
C ALA A 382 2.40 24.38 -33.56
N THR A 383 2.78 24.88 -32.39
CA THR A 383 3.12 26.29 -32.16
C THR A 383 4.48 26.40 -31.47
N ASP A 384 5.17 27.53 -31.62
CA ASP A 384 6.50 27.74 -31.05
C ASP A 384 6.49 28.89 -30.02
N LEU A 385 6.87 28.56 -28.78
CA LEU A 385 6.73 29.43 -27.62
C LEU A 385 8.07 29.58 -26.88
N PHE A 386 8.28 30.71 -26.21
CA PHE A 386 9.38 30.83 -25.25
C PHE A 386 9.11 29.96 -24.01
N MET A 387 10.12 29.23 -23.57
CA MET A 387 10.02 28.31 -22.45
C MET A 387 10.41 29.03 -21.15
N SER A 388 9.43 29.39 -20.32
CA SER A 388 9.71 29.97 -19.01
C SER A 388 10.40 28.96 -18.07
N ALA A 389 11.08 29.44 -17.03
CA ALA A 389 11.63 28.57 -15.98
C ALA A 389 10.56 27.66 -15.33
N ARG A 390 9.31 28.13 -15.25
CA ARG A 390 8.17 27.32 -14.78
C ARG A 390 7.76 26.24 -15.78
N ASN A 391 7.81 26.53 -17.09
CA ASN A 391 7.60 25.52 -18.13
C ASN A 391 8.72 24.47 -18.11
N ARG A 392 9.95 24.88 -17.85
CA ARG A 392 11.10 23.98 -17.67
C ARG A 392 10.88 23.05 -16.47
N SER A 393 10.66 23.59 -15.27
CA SER A 393 10.34 22.79 -14.07
C SER A 393 9.08 21.90 -14.20
N GLN A 394 8.12 22.27 -15.06
CA GLN A 394 7.00 21.40 -15.43
C GLN A 394 7.44 20.27 -16.36
N LYS A 395 8.20 20.59 -17.41
CA LYS A 395 8.72 19.65 -18.40
C LYS A 395 9.67 18.62 -17.77
N ASP A 396 10.65 19.11 -17.02
CA ASP A 396 11.69 18.31 -16.37
C ASP A 396 11.08 17.40 -15.29
N GLY A 397 10.13 17.92 -14.50
CA GLY A 397 9.38 17.15 -13.51
C GLY A 397 8.24 16.30 -14.08
N GLY A 398 8.28 15.91 -15.37
CA GLY A 398 7.28 15.02 -16.00
C GLY A 398 5.84 15.53 -16.10
N ARG A 399 5.55 16.74 -15.61
CA ARG A 399 4.20 17.31 -15.50
C ARG A 399 3.70 17.83 -16.84
N ALA A 400 2.38 17.99 -16.94
CA ALA A 400 1.77 18.76 -18.03
C ALA A 400 2.36 20.19 -18.06
N VAL A 401 2.54 20.74 -19.25
CA VAL A 401 3.15 22.06 -19.45
C VAL A 401 2.04 23.10 -19.64
N ASN A 402 2.08 24.20 -18.89
CA ASN A 402 1.11 25.29 -18.99
C ASN A 402 1.52 26.28 -20.08
N LEU A 403 0.85 26.23 -21.22
CA LEU A 403 0.98 27.25 -22.26
C LEU A 403 0.29 28.52 -21.76
N ARG A 404 0.91 29.66 -22.00
CA ARG A 404 0.35 30.99 -21.72
C ARG A 404 0.55 31.86 -22.93
N PHE A 405 -0.55 32.29 -23.52
CA PHE A 405 -0.57 33.16 -24.67
C PHE A 405 -0.76 34.60 -24.23
N ARG A 406 -0.13 35.54 -24.92
CA ARG A 406 -0.25 36.97 -24.61
C ARG A 406 -1.57 37.48 -25.23
N PRO A 407 -2.48 38.09 -24.45
CA PRO A 407 -3.72 38.65 -25.00
C PRO A 407 -3.45 39.62 -26.15
N GLY A 408 -4.30 39.57 -27.18
CA GLY A 408 -4.23 40.48 -28.33
C GLY A 408 -3.04 40.28 -29.28
N ILE A 409 -2.24 39.22 -29.12
CA ILE A 409 -1.21 38.82 -30.10
C ILE A 409 -1.62 37.48 -30.72
N PRO A 410 -1.85 37.41 -32.04
CA PRO A 410 -2.16 36.16 -32.73
C PRO A 410 -1.10 35.08 -32.49
N VAL A 411 -1.53 33.82 -32.41
CA VAL A 411 -0.63 32.67 -32.24
C VAL A 411 -0.38 32.02 -33.59
N GLU A 412 0.87 31.98 -34.03
CA GLU A 412 1.26 31.20 -35.21
C GLU A 412 1.18 29.70 -34.89
N LEU A 413 0.44 28.98 -35.73
CA LEU A 413 0.41 27.54 -35.86
C LEU A 413 1.10 27.13 -37.15
N PHE A 414 1.84 26.03 -37.14
CA PHE A 414 2.53 25.51 -38.33
C PHE A 414 2.47 23.98 -38.43
N VAL A 415 2.64 23.48 -39.65
CA VAL A 415 2.82 22.07 -39.97
C VAL A 415 3.82 21.93 -41.12
N GLY A 416 4.56 20.82 -41.17
CA GLY A 416 5.65 20.61 -42.15
C GLY A 416 6.99 21.21 -41.71
N ARG A 417 8.00 21.13 -42.58
CA ARG A 417 9.37 21.63 -42.37
C ARG A 417 9.91 22.23 -43.66
N GLY A 418 10.87 23.16 -43.56
CA GLY A 418 11.51 23.78 -44.73
C GLY A 418 10.50 24.49 -45.63
N GLU A 419 10.65 24.31 -46.94
CA GLU A 419 9.79 24.91 -47.97
C GLU A 419 8.34 24.36 -47.97
N GLU A 420 8.11 23.19 -47.37
CA GLU A 420 6.77 22.62 -47.19
C GLU A 420 6.04 23.16 -45.96
N ARG A 421 6.66 24.03 -45.15
CA ARG A 421 6.04 24.60 -43.94
C ARG A 421 4.84 25.45 -44.31
N ARG A 422 3.66 25.03 -43.83
CA ARG A 422 2.43 25.82 -43.88
C ARG A 422 2.21 26.46 -42.51
N THR A 423 1.82 27.73 -42.50
CA THR A 423 1.48 28.48 -41.28
C THR A 423 0.04 28.97 -41.34
N MET A 424 -0.56 29.22 -40.18
CA MET A 424 -1.76 30.02 -40.02
C MET A 424 -1.74 30.72 -38.66
N GLU A 425 -2.42 31.85 -38.54
CA GLU A 425 -2.61 32.52 -37.25
C GLU A 425 -4.00 32.18 -36.68
N THR A 426 -4.11 32.21 -35.36
CA THR A 426 -5.38 32.07 -34.65
C THR A 426 -5.38 32.90 -33.37
N ASP A 427 -6.57 33.18 -32.84
CA ASP A 427 -6.71 33.91 -31.58
C ASP A 427 -6.26 33.04 -30.36
N PRO A 428 -5.50 33.61 -29.41
CA PRO A 428 -5.11 32.98 -28.14
C PRO A 428 -6.21 32.24 -27.36
N GLU A 429 -7.42 32.78 -27.29
CA GLU A 429 -8.55 32.18 -26.55
C GLU A 429 -9.15 31.02 -27.32
N THR A 430 -9.39 31.20 -28.62
CA THR A 430 -9.86 30.15 -29.54
C THR A 430 -8.94 28.93 -29.53
N LEU A 431 -7.61 29.14 -29.58
CA LEU A 431 -6.63 28.06 -29.50
C LEU A 431 -6.64 27.36 -28.14
N ALA A 432 -6.67 28.12 -27.04
CA ALA A 432 -6.70 27.55 -25.71
C ALA A 432 -7.96 26.69 -25.49
N GLN A 433 -9.12 27.17 -25.95
CA GLN A 433 -10.39 26.45 -25.84
C GLN A 433 -10.41 25.19 -26.73
N ALA A 434 -9.98 25.27 -27.99
CA ALA A 434 -9.92 24.12 -28.89
C ALA A 434 -9.04 22.96 -28.33
N ILE A 435 -7.94 23.30 -27.66
CA ILE A 435 -7.07 22.34 -26.97
C ILE A 435 -7.77 21.74 -25.73
N ILE A 436 -8.55 22.53 -24.97
CA ILE A 436 -9.36 22.04 -23.83
C ILE A 436 -10.45 21.08 -24.31
N ASP A 437 -11.13 21.40 -25.41
CA ASP A 437 -12.24 20.61 -25.94
C ASP A 437 -11.76 19.29 -26.57
N ALA A 438 -10.63 19.31 -27.26
CA ALA A 438 -9.98 18.09 -27.78
C ALA A 438 -9.57 17.14 -26.64
N ARG A 439 -9.00 17.69 -25.57
CA ARG A 439 -8.62 16.92 -24.37
C ARG A 439 -9.84 16.41 -23.60
N SER A 440 -10.93 17.18 -23.55
CA SER A 440 -12.18 16.76 -22.93
C SER A 440 -12.79 15.59 -23.71
N ARG A 441 -13.01 15.73 -25.02
CA ARG A 441 -13.49 14.63 -25.88
C ARG A 441 -12.63 13.37 -25.80
N THR A 442 -11.30 13.51 -25.66
CA THR A 442 -10.38 12.36 -25.46
C THR A 442 -10.60 11.68 -24.11
N ARG A 443 -10.82 12.43 -23.03
CA ARG A 443 -11.12 11.90 -21.68
C ARG A 443 -12.50 11.24 -21.68
N ASP A 444 -13.50 11.89 -22.26
CA ASP A 444 -14.88 11.43 -22.25
C ASP A 444 -14.99 10.11 -23.05
N ALA A 445 -14.16 9.93 -24.09
CA ALA A 445 -13.96 8.65 -24.80
C ALA A 445 -13.10 7.61 -24.04
N GLU A 446 -12.33 7.98 -23.01
CA GLU A 446 -11.70 7.05 -22.05
C GLU A 446 -12.63 6.68 -20.88
N GLU A 447 -13.71 7.44 -20.65
CA GLU A 447 -14.68 7.23 -19.56
C GLU A 447 -15.79 6.24 -19.92
N THR A 448 -16.11 6.03 -21.20
CA THR A 448 -17.07 4.99 -21.63
C THR A 448 -16.52 3.57 -21.37
N LEU A 449 -17.20 2.83 -20.49
CA LEU A 449 -16.83 1.49 -20.06
C LEU A 449 -16.97 0.48 -21.21
N ASP A 450 -15.92 -0.31 -21.45
CA ASP A 450 -15.86 -1.30 -22.53
C ASP A 450 -16.12 -2.72 -22.00
N THR A 451 -16.89 -3.55 -22.73
CA THR A 451 -17.32 -4.90 -22.30
C THR A 451 -16.15 -5.79 -21.89
N ARG A 452 -15.05 -5.77 -22.66
CA ARG A 452 -13.81 -6.51 -22.33
C ARG A 452 -13.16 -6.05 -21.02
N SER A 453 -13.39 -4.81 -20.59
CA SER A 453 -12.94 -4.35 -19.28
C SER A 453 -13.69 -5.04 -18.14
N VAL A 454 -15.00 -5.29 -18.31
CA VAL A 454 -15.82 -5.98 -17.32
C VAL A 454 -15.50 -7.48 -17.27
N GLU A 455 -15.24 -8.10 -18.43
CA GLU A 455 -14.71 -9.47 -18.53
C GLU A 455 -13.38 -9.61 -17.77
N LEU A 456 -12.44 -8.67 -17.96
CA LEU A 456 -11.15 -8.67 -17.28
C LEU A 456 -11.27 -8.50 -15.75
N VAL A 457 -12.20 -7.65 -15.26
CA VAL A 457 -12.48 -7.57 -13.82
C VAL A 457 -13.05 -8.88 -13.31
N SER A 458 -13.96 -9.50 -14.05
CA SER A 458 -14.55 -10.81 -13.69
C SER A 458 -13.45 -11.86 -13.55
N LYS A 459 -12.56 -12.01 -14.55
CA LYS A 459 -11.39 -12.90 -14.48
C LYS A 459 -10.48 -12.59 -13.28
N THR A 460 -10.22 -11.31 -13.00
CA THR A 460 -9.39 -10.87 -11.86
C THR A 460 -10.01 -11.27 -10.51
N VAL A 461 -11.33 -11.10 -10.37
CA VAL A 461 -12.08 -11.46 -9.17
C VAL A 461 -12.11 -12.97 -8.94
N GLU A 462 -12.22 -13.77 -10.00
CA GLU A 462 -12.21 -15.23 -9.89
C GLU A 462 -10.83 -15.79 -9.56
N GLU A 463 -9.78 -15.30 -10.21
CA GLU A 463 -8.41 -15.79 -10.00
C GLU A 463 -7.74 -15.27 -8.72
N SER A 464 -8.17 -14.10 -8.21
CA SER A 464 -7.52 -13.40 -7.10
C SER A 464 -8.49 -12.96 -6.00
N TRP A 465 -9.58 -13.71 -5.78
CA TRP A 465 -10.56 -13.38 -4.74
C TRP A 465 -9.94 -13.08 -3.35
N PRO A 466 -8.98 -13.88 -2.82
CA PRO A 466 -8.39 -13.58 -1.51
C PRO A 466 -7.69 -12.21 -1.43
N GLN A 467 -7.15 -11.73 -2.55
CA GLN A 467 -6.55 -10.41 -2.67
C GLN A 467 -7.64 -9.32 -2.77
N VAL A 468 -8.68 -9.53 -3.58
CA VAL A 468 -9.84 -8.62 -3.69
C VAL A 468 -10.55 -8.45 -2.34
N GLU A 469 -10.72 -9.54 -1.60
CA GLU A 469 -11.33 -9.56 -0.26
C GLU A 469 -10.52 -8.74 0.75
N ARG A 470 -9.19 -8.96 0.81
CA ARG A 470 -8.29 -8.14 1.65
C ARG A 470 -8.30 -6.66 1.24
N MET A 471 -8.38 -6.35 -0.05
CA MET A 471 -8.54 -4.97 -0.52
C MET A 471 -9.84 -4.34 -0.02
N ARG A 472 -10.95 -5.08 -0.06
CA ARG A 472 -12.27 -4.62 0.42
C ARG A 472 -12.28 -4.31 1.90
N GLU A 473 -11.80 -5.23 2.73
CA GLU A 473 -11.74 -5.04 4.19
C GLU A 473 -10.90 -3.81 4.56
N ARG A 474 -9.73 -3.67 3.93
CA ARG A 474 -8.77 -2.61 4.23
C ARG A 474 -9.17 -1.24 3.68
N PHE A 475 -9.82 -1.18 2.52
CA PHE A 475 -10.37 0.09 2.02
C PHE A 475 -11.58 0.54 2.83
N ALA A 476 -12.43 -0.38 3.32
CA ALA A 476 -13.50 -0.05 4.26
C ALA A 476 -12.95 0.46 5.61
N GLU A 477 -11.81 -0.06 6.09
CA GLU A 477 -11.11 0.53 7.25
C GLU A 477 -10.58 1.94 6.95
N TYR A 478 -9.89 2.14 5.82
CA TYR A 478 -9.34 3.46 5.44
C TYR A 478 -10.42 4.52 5.19
N LEU A 479 -11.59 4.14 4.69
CA LEU A 479 -12.75 5.02 4.54
C LEU A 479 -13.26 5.47 5.91
N ARG A 480 -13.60 4.52 6.79
CA ARG A 480 -14.06 4.79 8.17
C ARG A 480 -13.04 5.59 9.00
N ALA A 481 -11.74 5.42 8.74
CA ALA A 481 -10.67 6.17 9.39
C ALA A 481 -10.37 7.55 8.78
N GLY A 482 -11.01 7.91 7.65
CA GLY A 482 -10.73 9.14 6.91
C GLY A 482 -9.34 9.22 6.26
N THR A 483 -8.63 8.08 6.16
CA THR A 483 -7.25 7.99 5.63
C THR A 483 -7.20 7.50 4.18
N TYR A 484 -8.34 7.15 3.58
CA TYR A 484 -8.45 6.62 2.22
C TYR A 484 -7.79 7.52 1.17
N ARG A 485 -6.89 6.92 0.36
CA ARG A 485 -6.17 7.60 -0.73
C ARG A 485 -6.56 7.00 -2.09
N PRO A 486 -7.48 7.63 -2.86
CA PRO A 486 -7.98 7.10 -4.12
C PRO A 486 -6.88 6.74 -5.13
N ARG A 487 -5.79 7.51 -5.17
CA ARG A 487 -4.66 7.26 -6.09
C ARG A 487 -3.85 6.01 -5.71
N THR A 488 -3.77 5.68 -4.42
CA THR A 488 -3.12 4.45 -3.93
C THR A 488 -4.02 3.26 -4.20
N ALA A 489 -5.31 3.36 -3.87
CA ALA A 489 -6.28 2.30 -4.10
C ALA A 489 -6.40 1.92 -5.59
N LEU A 490 -6.33 2.90 -6.51
CA LEU A 490 -6.28 2.65 -7.95
C LEU A 490 -4.97 1.98 -8.42
N LYS A 491 -3.82 2.26 -7.78
CA LYS A 491 -2.58 1.51 -8.06
C LYS A 491 -2.72 0.04 -7.68
N TRP A 492 -3.40 -0.27 -6.57
CA TRP A 492 -3.61 -1.65 -6.10
C TRP A 492 -4.52 -2.43 -7.05
N ALA A 493 -5.69 -1.86 -7.38
CA ALA A 493 -6.61 -2.47 -8.33
C ALA A 493 -5.94 -2.70 -9.70
N ARG A 494 -5.11 -1.75 -10.14
CA ARG A 494 -4.32 -1.90 -11.36
C ARG A 494 -3.26 -3.00 -11.27
N ARG A 495 -2.49 -3.10 -10.18
CA ARG A 495 -1.50 -4.20 -9.98
C ARG A 495 -2.17 -5.57 -10.07
N LEU A 496 -3.39 -5.71 -9.54
CA LEU A 496 -4.12 -6.98 -9.57
C LEU A 496 -4.64 -7.32 -10.98
N VAL A 497 -5.23 -6.34 -11.66
CA VAL A 497 -5.72 -6.47 -13.04
C VAL A 497 -4.57 -6.72 -14.03
N ASP A 498 -3.47 -5.98 -13.94
CA ASP A 498 -2.29 -6.18 -14.80
C ASP A 498 -1.70 -7.59 -14.57
N ARG A 499 -1.66 -8.11 -13.33
CA ARG A 499 -1.23 -9.51 -13.04
C ARG A 499 -2.13 -10.56 -13.70
N THR A 500 -3.45 -10.37 -13.72
CA THR A 500 -4.38 -11.26 -14.43
C THR A 500 -4.22 -11.16 -15.96
N ALA A 501 -3.83 -9.99 -16.46
CA ALA A 501 -3.60 -9.76 -17.88
C ALA A 501 -2.26 -10.32 -18.41
N SER A 502 -1.24 -10.48 -17.57
CA SER A 502 0.11 -11.01 -17.91
C SER A 502 0.28 -12.53 -17.72
N LYS A 503 -0.83 -13.28 -17.68
CA LYS A 503 -0.85 -14.75 -17.87
C LYS A 503 -0.82 -15.04 -19.39
N PRO A 504 -0.68 -16.29 -19.90
CA PRO A 504 -0.26 -16.55 -21.30
C PRO A 504 -1.22 -16.13 -22.43
N ASP A 505 -2.19 -15.27 -22.14
CA ASP A 505 -3.00 -14.48 -23.08
C ASP A 505 -2.32 -13.12 -23.45
N ASP A 506 -0.97 -13.08 -23.48
CA ASP A 506 -0.18 -11.87 -23.73
C ASP A 506 -0.57 -11.22 -25.08
N GLY A 507 -1.30 -10.10 -25.00
CA GLY A 507 -1.82 -9.35 -26.14
C GLY A 507 -3.35 -9.26 -26.24
N GLN A 508 -4.12 -9.99 -25.43
CA GLN A 508 -5.60 -9.95 -25.48
C GLN A 508 -6.20 -8.61 -24.99
N TRP A 509 -5.53 -7.93 -24.05
CA TRP A 509 -6.08 -6.78 -23.30
C TRP A 509 -5.31 -5.48 -23.54
N THR A 510 -5.99 -4.47 -24.09
CA THR A 510 -5.39 -3.15 -24.34
C THR A 510 -5.15 -2.38 -23.04
N SER A 511 -4.18 -1.46 -23.04
CA SER A 511 -3.93 -0.56 -21.89
C SER A 511 -5.12 0.38 -21.58
N ARG A 512 -6.13 0.51 -22.45
CA ARG A 512 -7.43 1.15 -22.11
C ARG A 512 -8.24 0.21 -21.23
N GLN A 513 -8.46 -1.04 -21.68
CA GLN A 513 -9.24 -2.05 -20.96
C GLN A 513 -8.68 -2.30 -19.56
N ARG A 514 -7.35 -2.48 -19.42
CA ARG A 514 -6.72 -2.69 -18.10
C ARG A 514 -6.92 -1.50 -17.15
N ARG A 515 -6.92 -0.26 -17.67
CA ARG A 515 -7.20 0.96 -16.88
C ARG A 515 -8.68 1.11 -16.51
N GLN A 516 -9.60 0.71 -17.37
CA GLN A 516 -11.04 0.73 -17.09
C GLN A 516 -11.42 -0.37 -16.10
N ALA A 517 -10.91 -1.58 -16.29
CA ALA A 517 -11.04 -2.70 -15.35
C ALA A 517 -10.54 -2.34 -13.95
N ALA A 518 -9.36 -1.72 -13.83
CA ALA A 518 -8.82 -1.27 -12.54
C ALA A 518 -9.70 -0.22 -11.82
N ARG A 519 -10.46 0.60 -12.56
CA ARG A 519 -11.43 1.54 -11.97
C ARG A 519 -12.69 0.82 -11.52
N LEU A 520 -13.29 0.02 -12.40
CA LEU A 520 -14.49 -0.75 -12.10
C LEU A 520 -14.29 -1.68 -10.89
N LEU A 521 -13.16 -2.37 -10.81
CA LEU A 521 -12.79 -3.19 -9.65
C LEU A 521 -12.76 -2.37 -8.36
N LEU A 522 -12.22 -1.14 -8.41
CA LEU A 522 -12.14 -0.27 -7.23
C LEU A 522 -13.50 0.30 -6.82
N ASP A 523 -14.33 0.68 -7.80
CA ASP A 523 -15.67 1.18 -7.56
C ASP A 523 -16.53 0.08 -6.92
N GLU A 524 -16.52 -1.14 -7.47
CA GLU A 524 -17.24 -2.31 -6.92
C GLU A 524 -16.73 -2.77 -5.54
N ILE A 525 -15.45 -2.55 -5.23
CA ILE A 525 -14.88 -2.81 -3.90
C ILE A 525 -15.37 -1.77 -2.87
N THR A 526 -15.51 -0.51 -3.25
CA THR A 526 -15.86 0.59 -2.32
C THR A 526 -17.36 0.90 -2.25
N LYS A 527 -18.15 0.39 -3.20
CA LYS A 527 -19.59 0.60 -3.35
C LYS A 527 -20.40 0.42 -2.06
N GLU A 528 -20.26 -0.72 -1.39
CA GLU A 528 -21.07 -1.05 -0.19
C GLU A 528 -20.81 -0.13 1.02
N GLU A 529 -19.61 0.45 1.14
CA GLU A 529 -19.30 1.39 2.22
C GLU A 529 -19.71 2.83 1.85
N ASN A 530 -19.56 3.21 0.57
CA ASN A 530 -20.08 4.48 0.04
C ASN A 530 -21.62 4.57 0.16
N GLU A 531 -22.33 3.47 -0.06
CA GLU A 531 -23.80 3.36 0.12
C GLU A 531 -24.21 3.50 1.60
N ARG A 532 -23.39 2.99 2.53
CA ARG A 532 -23.62 3.13 3.99
C ARG A 532 -23.37 4.56 4.49
N GLU A 533 -22.33 5.23 4.01
CA GLU A 533 -22.03 6.62 4.39
C GLU A 533 -22.99 7.63 3.72
N ASN A 534 -23.61 7.30 2.58
CA ASN A 534 -24.56 8.16 1.88
C ASN A 534 -25.78 7.38 1.33
N PRO A 535 -26.75 7.00 2.19
CA PRO A 535 -27.91 6.16 1.83
C PRO A 535 -28.99 6.86 1.00
N GLY A 536 -28.62 7.81 0.14
CA GLY A 536 -29.55 8.59 -0.69
C GLY A 536 -28.95 9.14 -1.99
N ARG A 537 -27.77 8.67 -2.43
CA ARG A 537 -27.07 9.25 -3.60
C ARG A 537 -27.43 8.62 -4.95
N GLU A 538 -28.04 7.44 -4.98
CA GLU A 538 -28.41 6.74 -6.22
C GLU A 538 -29.40 7.53 -7.10
N HIS A 539 -30.27 8.35 -6.50
CA HIS A 539 -31.20 9.20 -7.26
C HIS A 539 -30.60 10.53 -7.77
N ALA A 540 -29.36 10.88 -7.40
CA ALA A 540 -28.74 12.13 -7.82
C ALA A 540 -27.89 12.01 -9.10
N VAL A 541 -27.37 10.82 -9.41
CA VAL A 541 -26.46 10.63 -10.56
C VAL A 541 -27.23 10.54 -11.88
N ASN A 542 -28.40 9.89 -11.89
CA ASN A 542 -29.28 9.84 -13.07
C ASN A 542 -30.01 11.18 -13.36
N GLY A 543 -29.98 12.15 -12.44
CA GLY A 543 -30.59 13.47 -12.63
C GLY A 543 -29.73 14.50 -13.39
N LEU A 544 -28.41 14.30 -13.45
CA LEU A 544 -27.48 15.27 -14.05
C LEU A 544 -27.26 15.09 -15.56
N ALA A 545 -27.67 13.96 -16.13
CA ALA A 545 -27.69 13.73 -17.58
C ALA A 545 -28.91 14.36 -18.27
N ALA A 546 -30.05 14.48 -17.57
CA ALA A 546 -31.34 14.88 -18.14
C ALA A 546 -31.58 16.41 -18.21
N VAL A 547 -30.74 17.25 -17.59
CA VAL A 547 -30.94 18.72 -17.50
C VAL A 547 -30.05 19.49 -18.49
N ARG A 548 -29.53 18.83 -19.54
CA ARG A 548 -28.74 19.48 -20.62
C ARG A 548 -29.36 19.44 -22.01
N HIS A 549 -30.51 18.80 -22.16
CA HIS A 549 -31.37 18.95 -23.33
C HIS A 549 -32.74 19.45 -22.88
N GLU A 550 -33.30 20.37 -23.67
CA GLU A 550 -34.54 21.14 -23.42
C GLU A 550 -34.47 22.30 -22.41
N SER A 551 -34.16 23.49 -22.93
CA SER A 551 -34.88 24.75 -22.60
C SER A 551 -34.50 25.88 -23.57
N THR A 552 -34.93 25.75 -24.84
CA THR A 552 -34.93 26.87 -25.80
C THR A 552 -36.36 27.15 -26.26
N THR A 553 -37.16 27.81 -25.41
CA THR A 553 -38.32 28.62 -25.83
C THR A 553 -38.75 29.52 -24.68
N ALA A 554 -39.03 30.80 -24.98
CA ALA A 554 -39.39 31.81 -24.00
C ALA A 554 -40.86 32.24 -24.14
N ARG A 555 -41.58 32.47 -23.02
CA ARG A 555 -42.59 33.54 -22.84
C ARG A 555 -43.10 33.65 -21.36
N PRO A 556 -43.93 34.65 -20.94
CA PRO A 556 -43.49 35.57 -19.88
C PRO A 556 -44.44 35.80 -18.68
N ALA A 557 -43.90 36.49 -17.66
CA ALA A 557 -44.49 37.51 -16.77
C ALA A 557 -45.89 37.34 -16.09
N GLY A 558 -45.89 37.62 -14.77
CA GLY A 558 -47.06 37.84 -13.89
C GLY A 558 -47.44 36.60 -13.06
N GLU A 559 -47.98 36.69 -11.83
CA GLU A 559 -48.17 37.78 -10.84
C GLU A 559 -48.37 37.14 -9.43
N GLN A 560 -48.15 37.90 -8.34
CA GLN A 560 -48.77 37.90 -6.97
C GLN A 560 -49.45 36.60 -6.41
N GLY A 561 -49.38 36.20 -5.12
CA GLY A 561 -48.82 36.75 -3.86
C GLY A 561 -49.36 35.95 -2.63
N GLU A 562 -48.91 36.28 -1.39
CA GLU A 562 -49.55 36.00 -0.06
C GLU A 562 -49.89 34.54 0.38
N GLU A 563 -50.30 34.23 1.63
CA GLU A 563 -49.70 34.50 2.97
C GLU A 563 -50.12 33.37 3.98
N ARG A 564 -49.22 32.97 4.90
CA ARG A 564 -49.37 32.40 6.28
C ARG A 564 -50.55 31.49 6.79
N THR A 565 -50.18 30.74 7.86
CA THR A 565 -50.98 30.05 8.94
C THR A 565 -51.59 28.68 8.59
N GLY A 566 -51.77 27.70 9.51
CA GLY A 566 -51.54 27.61 10.97
C GLY A 566 -51.49 26.14 11.49
N ARG A 567 -51.49 25.89 12.81
CA ARG A 567 -51.29 24.56 13.50
C ARG A 567 -52.37 24.36 14.61
N PRO A 568 -52.36 23.27 15.42
CA PRO A 568 -53.12 21.99 15.36
C PRO A 568 -54.20 21.78 16.48
N GLU A 569 -54.82 20.58 16.58
CA GLU A 569 -55.23 19.89 17.85
C GLU A 569 -55.60 18.37 17.58
N ARG A 570 -55.16 17.37 18.38
CA ARG A 570 -55.79 16.63 19.55
C ARG A 570 -57.04 15.77 19.24
N ALA A 571 -57.43 14.67 19.93
CA ALA A 571 -56.84 13.72 20.92
C ALA A 571 -57.75 12.44 21.01
N GLY A 572 -57.30 11.25 21.45
CA GLY A 572 -57.71 10.65 22.76
C GLY A 572 -58.15 9.14 22.72
N PRO A 573 -58.05 8.34 23.82
CA PRO A 573 -58.17 6.84 23.90
C PRO A 573 -59.48 6.34 24.66
N PRO A 574 -59.79 5.04 24.99
CA PRO A 574 -58.99 4.01 25.75
C PRO A 574 -59.26 2.48 25.46
N SER A 575 -59.01 1.60 26.45
CA SER A 575 -59.01 0.09 26.49
C SER A 575 -60.25 -0.51 27.26
N PRO A 576 -60.38 -1.80 27.76
CA PRO A 576 -59.47 -3.00 27.82
C PRO A 576 -60.06 -4.47 27.73
N GLU A 577 -59.15 -5.49 27.58
CA GLU A 577 -59.07 -6.89 28.18
C GLU A 577 -60.25 -7.95 28.22
N PRO A 578 -60.05 -9.25 28.67
CA PRO A 578 -58.93 -10.24 28.58
C PRO A 578 -59.34 -11.75 28.38
N THR A 579 -58.41 -12.71 28.13
CA THR A 579 -58.48 -14.12 28.68
C THR A 579 -57.20 -15.00 28.58
N LYS A 580 -56.78 -15.59 29.73
CA LYS A 580 -56.04 -16.89 30.04
C LYS A 580 -54.96 -17.46 29.07
N ALA A 581 -53.68 -17.67 29.45
CA ALA A 581 -53.09 -18.58 30.47
C ALA A 581 -53.11 -20.08 30.08
N ALA A 582 -52.06 -20.91 30.22
CA ALA A 582 -50.61 -20.78 30.60
C ALA A 582 -49.88 -22.06 30.06
N GLY A 583 -48.56 -22.31 30.08
CA GLY A 583 -47.31 -21.69 30.59
C GLY A 583 -46.13 -22.56 30.09
N GLY A 584 -44.85 -22.49 30.52
CA GLY A 584 -44.16 -21.63 31.50
C GLY A 584 -42.92 -22.33 32.12
N THR A 585 -41.69 -22.05 31.64
CA THR A 585 -40.41 -22.27 32.37
C THR A 585 -39.27 -21.39 31.82
N THR A 586 -39.05 -20.28 32.53
CA THR A 586 -37.77 -19.68 32.96
C THR A 586 -36.64 -19.39 31.96
N GLU A 587 -36.30 -18.09 31.85
CA GLU A 587 -35.05 -17.52 31.31
C GLU A 587 -33.90 -17.61 32.35
N PRO A 588 -32.70 -17.06 32.08
CA PRO A 588 -32.50 -15.63 32.34
C PRO A 588 -31.86 -14.84 31.19
N GLU A 589 -32.14 -13.53 31.20
CA GLU A 589 -31.67 -12.52 30.25
C GLU A 589 -30.13 -12.40 30.23
N THR A 590 -29.58 -12.09 29.04
CA THR A 590 -28.22 -11.55 28.88
C THR A 590 -28.27 -10.27 28.05
N ASP A 591 -27.61 -9.22 28.57
CA ASP A 591 -27.59 -7.89 27.96
C ASP A 591 -27.05 -7.90 26.52
N GLY A 592 -27.83 -7.33 25.60
CA GLY A 592 -27.52 -7.29 24.18
C GLY A 592 -26.45 -6.26 23.81
N ALA A 593 -25.19 -6.70 23.79
CA ALA A 593 -24.17 -6.05 22.95
C ALA A 593 -24.38 -6.44 21.47
N PRO A 594 -24.22 -5.53 20.50
CA PRO A 594 -24.48 -5.83 19.09
C PRO A 594 -23.37 -6.71 18.50
N GLU A 595 -23.61 -8.02 18.45
CA GLU A 595 -22.73 -8.98 17.80
C GLU A 595 -22.62 -8.66 16.29
N MET A 596 -21.44 -8.23 15.85
CA MET A 596 -21.16 -7.98 14.44
C MET A 596 -21.26 -9.28 13.64
N ARG A 597 -22.38 -9.47 12.94
CA ARG A 597 -22.54 -10.52 11.93
C ARG A 597 -21.49 -10.34 10.82
N ARG A 598 -20.34 -11.02 10.95
CA ARG A 598 -19.39 -11.20 9.84
C ARG A 598 -20.14 -11.82 8.67
N ILE A 599 -20.19 -11.11 7.55
CA ILE A 599 -20.82 -11.60 6.31
C ILE A 599 -19.93 -12.72 5.76
N ASP A 600 -20.54 -13.85 5.40
CA ASP A 600 -19.82 -14.99 4.83
C ASP A 600 -19.07 -14.59 3.53
N PRO A 601 -17.77 -14.92 3.40
CA PRO A 601 -16.98 -14.67 2.19
C PRO A 601 -17.63 -15.19 0.90
N LYS A 602 -18.26 -16.38 0.92
CA LYS A 602 -18.89 -16.96 -0.28
C LYS A 602 -20.10 -16.12 -0.71
N THR A 603 -20.91 -15.68 0.24
CA THR A 603 -22.04 -14.76 0.02
C THR A 603 -21.57 -13.43 -0.57
N THR A 604 -20.39 -12.94 -0.16
CA THR A 604 -19.85 -11.67 -0.67
C THR A 604 -19.28 -11.80 -2.10
N LEU A 605 -18.58 -12.91 -2.41
CA LEU A 605 -18.15 -13.23 -3.78
C LEU A 605 -19.34 -13.36 -4.74
N ALA A 606 -20.43 -14.01 -4.29
CA ALA A 606 -21.64 -14.16 -5.09
C ALA A 606 -22.25 -12.80 -5.47
N ARG A 607 -22.39 -11.88 -4.51
CA ARG A 607 -22.87 -10.51 -4.76
C ARG A 607 -21.97 -9.74 -5.72
N PHE A 608 -20.66 -9.84 -5.56
CA PHE A 608 -19.69 -9.17 -6.44
C PHE A 608 -19.83 -9.67 -7.89
N ARG A 609 -19.93 -10.99 -8.09
CA ARG A 609 -20.20 -11.59 -9.41
C ARG A 609 -21.53 -11.11 -10.00
N THR A 610 -22.61 -11.07 -9.21
CA THR A 610 -23.92 -10.58 -9.69
C THR A 610 -23.84 -9.14 -10.20
N ARG A 611 -23.10 -8.25 -9.51
CA ARG A 611 -22.93 -6.85 -9.96
C ARG A 611 -22.16 -6.76 -11.28
N LEU A 612 -21.08 -7.53 -11.45
CA LEU A 612 -20.32 -7.59 -12.72
C LEU A 612 -21.15 -8.14 -13.89
N VAL A 613 -22.01 -9.13 -13.64
CA VAL A 613 -22.97 -9.63 -14.64
C VAL A 613 -24.00 -8.55 -15.03
N GLY A 614 -24.43 -7.72 -14.07
CA GLY A 614 -25.28 -6.55 -14.35
C GLY A 614 -24.62 -5.55 -15.31
N HIS A 615 -23.37 -5.15 -15.05
CA HIS A 615 -22.60 -4.28 -15.96
C HIS A 615 -22.44 -4.87 -17.37
N LEU A 616 -22.28 -6.20 -17.51
CA LEU A 616 -22.25 -6.86 -18.81
C LEU A 616 -23.62 -6.83 -19.52
N ALA A 617 -24.73 -6.94 -18.79
CA ALA A 617 -26.07 -6.87 -19.37
C ALA A 617 -26.38 -5.45 -19.88
N GLU A 618 -26.13 -4.41 -19.08
CA GLU A 618 -26.37 -3.01 -19.45
C GLU A 618 -25.58 -2.57 -20.69
N LEU A 619 -24.32 -3.04 -20.83
CA LEU A 619 -23.48 -2.79 -22.00
C LEU A 619 -23.93 -3.57 -23.26
N ASN A 620 -24.67 -4.68 -23.09
CA ASN A 620 -25.21 -5.45 -24.20
C ASN A 620 -26.58 -4.91 -24.66
N ASP A 621 -27.45 -4.49 -23.73
CA ASP A 621 -28.75 -3.89 -24.06
C ASP A 621 -28.59 -2.52 -24.75
N THR A 622 -27.59 -1.73 -24.36
CA THR A 622 -27.25 -0.46 -25.05
C THR A 622 -26.69 -0.67 -26.47
N SER A 623 -26.45 -1.91 -26.89
CA SER A 623 -26.10 -2.31 -28.26
C SER A 623 -27.34 -2.62 -29.13
N HIS A 624 -28.56 -2.49 -28.59
CA HIS A 624 -29.82 -2.75 -29.30
C HIS A 624 -30.78 -1.56 -29.23
N ASP A 625 -30.52 -0.52 -30.03
CA ASP A 625 -31.54 0.46 -30.45
C ASP A 625 -31.62 0.53 -31.99
N PRO A 626 -32.69 0.00 -32.62
CA PRO A 626 -32.79 -0.11 -34.08
C PRO A 626 -33.58 1.05 -34.71
N ALA A 627 -32.88 2.05 -35.26
CA ALA A 627 -33.48 3.13 -36.06
C ALA A 627 -33.10 3.06 -37.56
N THR A 628 -33.99 2.41 -38.30
CA THR A 628 -34.10 2.34 -39.77
C THR A 628 -33.50 3.46 -40.63
N ALA A 629 -32.74 3.07 -41.66
CA ALA A 629 -32.76 3.71 -42.99
C ALA A 629 -32.84 2.61 -44.07
N PRO A 630 -33.68 2.74 -45.12
CA PRO A 630 -34.01 1.65 -46.03
C PRO A 630 -33.01 1.48 -47.19
N GLU A 631 -32.96 0.27 -47.76
CA GLU A 631 -32.34 0.04 -49.06
C GLU A 631 -32.94 0.96 -50.15
N ARG A 632 -32.11 1.80 -50.78
CA ARG A 632 -32.32 2.23 -52.16
C ARG A 632 -31.01 2.43 -52.92
N GLY A 633 -30.83 1.62 -53.96
CA GLY A 633 -30.32 2.13 -55.24
C GLY A 633 -28.89 1.76 -55.63
N ARG A 634 -28.74 0.62 -56.32
CA ARG A 634 -27.73 0.50 -57.39
C ARG A 634 -27.95 1.61 -58.42
N ARG A 635 -26.88 2.32 -58.82
CA ARG A 635 -26.57 2.58 -60.23
C ARG A 635 -25.12 3.02 -60.42
N ALA A 636 -24.59 2.70 -61.60
CA ALA A 636 -23.19 2.89 -61.97
C ALA A 636 -22.87 4.34 -62.37
N LEU A 637 -21.66 4.79 -62.06
CA LEU A 637 -20.55 4.86 -63.04
C LEU A 637 -19.19 4.87 -62.30
#